data_AF-A0A6C0L915-F1
#
_entry.id   AF-A0A6C0L915-F1
#
_cell.length_a   1.000
_cell.length_b   1.000
_cell.length_c   1.000
_cell.angle_alpha   90.00
_cell.angle_beta   90.00
_cell.angle_gamma   90.00
#
_symmetry.space_group_name_H-M   'P 1'
#
loop_
_entity.id
_entity.type
_entity.pdbx_description
1 polymer ?
#
loop_
_entity_poly.entity_id
_entity_poly.type
_entity_poly.pdbx_seq_one_letter_code
_entity_poly.pdbx_strand_id
1 'polypeptide(L)'
;MVFSSNNILFRITKIIDIAFVAVLFFSIAYCFGYYLNVFFTNFYGLDFIKKTNAVLLLEVLSQIVCIAVVIYIGRNIVELIPSPLDGINGLVHKQLKELKSGAFFTIFIIMFQYSMQDKLALIKKRREKNEDV
;
A
#
# COMPACT_ATOMS: atom_id res chain seq x y z
N MET A 1 27.84 19.82 -28.72
CA MET A 1 26.84 18.73 -28.89
C MET A 1 27.28 17.56 -28.01
N VAL A 2 26.91 17.57 -26.71
CA VAL A 2 27.26 16.51 -25.72
C VAL A 2 25.93 16.07 -25.10
N PHE A 3 25.18 15.23 -25.80
CA PHE A 3 23.74 15.06 -25.51
C PHE A 3 23.22 13.63 -25.35
N SER A 4 24.05 12.58 -25.39
CA SER A 4 23.52 11.19 -25.41
C SER A 4 23.77 10.39 -24.13
N SER A 5 25.03 10.21 -23.70
CA SER A 5 25.36 9.25 -22.64
C SER A 5 24.88 9.66 -21.24
N ASN A 6 24.96 10.95 -20.90
CA ASN A 6 24.54 11.46 -19.59
C ASN A 6 23.03 11.32 -19.35
N ASN A 7 22.22 11.43 -20.41
CA ASN A 7 20.76 11.28 -20.32
C ASN A 7 20.34 9.81 -20.11
N ILE A 8 21.06 8.87 -20.73
CA ILE A 8 20.80 7.43 -20.58
C ILE A 8 21.25 6.96 -19.19
N LEU A 9 22.45 7.35 -18.75
CA LEU A 9 22.96 7.05 -17.41
C LEU A 9 22.03 7.58 -16.32
N PHE A 10 21.58 8.83 -16.42
CA PHE A 10 20.61 9.40 -15.50
C PHE A 10 19.29 8.61 -15.44
N ARG A 11 18.76 8.19 -16.60
CA ARG A 11 17.53 7.38 -16.67
C ARG A 11 17.71 6.02 -16.02
N ILE A 12 18.84 5.35 -16.25
CA ILE A 12 19.15 4.07 -15.62
C ILE A 12 19.24 4.22 -14.10
N THR A 13 19.99 5.20 -13.61
CA THR A 13 20.10 5.48 -12.17
C THR A 13 18.72 5.73 -11.56
N LYS A 14 17.86 6.48 -12.25
CA LYS A 14 16.48 6.73 -11.80
C LYS A 14 15.62 5.47 -11.76
N ILE A 15 15.72 4.59 -12.75
CA ILE A 15 14.95 3.32 -12.78
C ILE A 15 15.37 2.41 -11.61
N ILE A 16 16.68 2.30 -11.36
CA ILE A 16 17.20 1.50 -10.24
C ILE A 16 16.71 2.09 -8.92
N ASP A 17 16.70 3.42 -8.79
CA ASP A 17 16.22 4.07 -7.57
C ASP A 17 14.72 3.87 -7.34
N ILE A 18 13.90 3.91 -8.40
CA ILE A 18 12.48 3.55 -8.33
C ILE A 18 12.30 2.09 -7.86
N ALA A 19 13.11 1.16 -8.37
CA ALA A 19 13.06 -0.23 -7.95
C ALA A 19 13.43 -0.39 -6.46
N PHE A 20 14.45 0.32 -5.99
CA PHE A 20 14.82 0.37 -4.58
C PHE A 20 13.68 0.90 -3.69
N VAL A 21 13.07 2.02 -4.08
CA VAL A 21 11.90 2.59 -3.39
C VAL A 21 10.73 1.61 -3.36
N ALA A 22 10.46 0.91 -4.46
CA ALA A 22 9.40 -0.08 -4.53
C ALA A 22 9.65 -1.25 -3.56
N VAL A 23 10.89 -1.73 -3.46
CA VAL A 23 11.28 -2.79 -2.51
C VAL A 23 11.10 -2.29 -1.07
N LEU A 24 11.56 -1.08 -0.74
CA LEU A 24 11.35 -0.50 0.58
C LEU A 24 9.87 -0.39 0.94
N PHE A 25 9.06 0.15 0.04
CA PHE A 25 7.61 0.23 0.25
C PHE A 25 7.00 -1.15 0.45
N PHE A 26 7.40 -2.14 -0.33
CA PHE A 26 6.91 -3.51 -0.20
C PHE A 26 7.27 -4.11 1.17
N SER A 27 8.53 -4.01 1.60
CA SER A 27 8.99 -4.55 2.88
C SER A 27 8.24 -3.92 4.07
N ILE A 28 8.09 -2.60 4.06
CA ILE A 28 7.39 -1.89 5.14
C ILE A 28 5.88 -2.18 5.08
N ALA A 29 5.28 -2.20 3.89
CA ALA A 29 3.86 -2.50 3.72
C ALA A 29 3.51 -3.93 4.11
N TYR A 30 4.42 -4.88 3.90
CA TYR A 30 4.26 -6.26 4.35
C TYR A 30 4.17 -6.34 5.88
N CYS A 31 5.11 -5.71 6.59
CA CYS A 31 5.09 -5.66 8.04
C CYS A 31 3.81 -5.00 8.57
N PHE A 32 3.53 -3.76 8.16
CA PHE A 32 2.34 -3.04 8.62
C PHE A 32 1.03 -3.71 8.20
N GLY A 33 0.96 -4.20 6.97
CA GLY A 33 -0.21 -4.87 6.41
C GLY A 33 -0.55 -6.14 7.17
N TYR A 34 0.47 -6.97 7.47
CA TYR A 34 0.31 -8.15 8.31
C TYR A 34 -0.22 -7.80 9.70
N TYR A 35 0.42 -6.85 10.39
CA TYR A 35 -0.01 -6.44 11.73
C TYR A 35 -1.42 -5.84 11.75
N LEU A 36 -1.77 -5.00 10.77
CA LEU A 36 -3.11 -4.45 10.63
C LEU A 36 -4.15 -5.56 10.40
N ASN A 37 -3.87 -6.50 9.50
CA ASN A 37 -4.79 -7.58 9.20
C ASN A 37 -5.03 -8.47 10.45
N VAL A 38 -3.97 -8.81 11.18
CA VAL A 38 -4.08 -9.57 12.45
C VAL A 38 -4.82 -8.76 13.51
N PHE A 39 -4.51 -7.47 13.67
CA PHE A 39 -5.18 -6.58 14.61
C PHE A 39 -6.70 -6.55 14.37
N PHE A 40 -7.13 -6.31 13.13
CA PHE A 40 -8.56 -6.24 12.78
C PHE A 40 -9.25 -7.59 12.84
N THR A 41 -8.54 -8.67 12.50
CA THR A 41 -9.07 -10.03 12.64
C THR A 41 -9.33 -10.38 14.10
N ASN A 42 -8.42 -10.00 15.00
CA ASN A 42 -8.58 -10.23 16.44
C ASN A 42 -9.64 -9.30 17.05
N PHE A 43 -9.71 -8.04 16.62
CA PHE A 43 -10.64 -7.05 17.15
C PHE A 43 -12.10 -7.35 16.77
N TYR A 44 -12.35 -7.74 15.52
CA TYR A 44 -13.71 -8.03 15.03
C TYR A 44 -14.09 -9.52 15.10
N GLY A 45 -13.12 -10.41 15.28
CA GLY A 45 -13.31 -11.86 15.27
C GLY A 45 -13.50 -12.45 13.86
N LEU A 46 -13.35 -13.77 13.76
CA LEU A 46 -13.45 -14.54 12.51
C LEU A 46 -14.89 -14.86 12.10
N ASP A 47 -15.88 -14.72 12.99
CA ASP A 47 -17.27 -15.10 12.75
C ASP A 47 -18.09 -13.99 12.04
N PHE A 48 -17.61 -13.52 10.90
CA PHE A 48 -18.29 -12.46 10.14
C PHE A 48 -19.51 -12.95 9.33
N ILE A 49 -19.70 -14.27 9.21
CA ILE A 49 -20.85 -14.89 8.49
C ILE A 49 -22.20 -14.58 9.17
N LYS A 50 -22.22 -14.38 10.49
CA LYS A 50 -23.47 -14.10 11.23
C LYS A 50 -23.84 -12.62 11.25
N LYS A 51 -22.91 -11.73 10.86
CA LYS A 51 -23.08 -10.27 10.96
C LYS A 51 -23.94 -9.74 9.82
N THR A 52 -24.67 -8.65 10.08
CA THR A 52 -25.45 -7.94 9.05
C THR A 52 -24.53 -7.19 8.09
N ASN A 53 -25.00 -6.92 6.86
CA ASN A 53 -24.21 -6.22 5.85
C ASN A 53 -23.78 -4.82 6.30
N ALA A 54 -24.62 -4.11 7.05
CA ALA A 54 -24.31 -2.79 7.58
C ALA A 54 -23.13 -2.82 8.57
N VAL A 55 -23.08 -3.81 9.46
CA VAL A 55 -21.97 -4.00 10.40
C VAL A 55 -20.68 -4.32 9.65
N LEU A 56 -20.73 -5.22 8.66
CA LEU A 56 -19.56 -5.55 7.84
C LEU A 56 -19.02 -4.33 7.08
N LEU A 57 -19.90 -3.49 6.54
CA LEU A 57 -19.50 -2.24 5.90
C LEU A 57 -18.83 -1.27 6.89
N LEU A 58 -19.35 -1.13 8.10
CA LEU A 58 -18.73 -0.30 9.13
C LEU A 58 -17.33 -0.81 9.53
N GLU A 59 -17.15 -2.13 9.64
CA GLU A 59 -15.84 -2.73 9.92
C GLU A 59 -14.84 -2.53 8.77
N VAL A 60 -15.29 -2.57 7.52
CA VAL A 60 -14.44 -2.26 6.36
C VAL A 60 -14.06 -0.78 6.35
N LEU A 61 -15.02 0.11 6.64
CA LEU A 61 -14.77 1.56 6.68
C LEU A 61 -13.77 1.92 7.80
N SER A 62 -13.90 1.35 9.00
CA SER A 62 -12.93 1.58 10.07
C SER A 62 -11.52 1.07 9.69
N GLN A 63 -11.44 -0.08 9.01
CA GLN A 63 -10.19 -0.62 8.50
C GLN A 63 -9.55 0.29 7.46
N ILE A 64 -10.32 0.86 6.52
CA ILE A 64 -9.85 1.84 5.54
C ILE A 64 -9.28 3.09 6.22
N VAL A 65 -9.94 3.61 7.25
CA VAL A 65 -9.45 4.78 8.01
C VAL A 65 -8.10 4.48 8.67
N CYS A 66 -7.97 3.32 9.32
CA CYS A 66 -6.69 2.91 9.92
C CYS A 66 -5.60 2.69 8.86
N ILE A 67 -5.92 2.10 7.73
CA ILE A 67 -4.99 1.93 6.61
C ILE A 67 -4.51 3.30 6.11
N ALA A 68 -5.39 4.29 5.96
CA ALA A 68 -5.01 5.63 5.53
C ALA A 68 -4.01 6.30 6.50
N VAL A 69 -4.22 6.14 7.81
CA VAL A 69 -3.28 6.63 8.84
C VAL A 69 -1.93 5.91 8.73
N VAL A 70 -1.93 4.59 8.56
CA VAL A 70 -0.69 3.81 8.41
C VAL A 70 0.03 4.14 7.11
N ILE A 71 -0.68 4.41 6.02
CA ILE A 71 -0.09 4.90 4.76
C ILE A 71 0.65 6.21 4.96
N TYR A 72 0.02 7.15 5.68
CA TYR A 72 0.64 8.42 6.01
C TYR A 72 1.94 8.24 6.80
N ILE A 73 1.92 7.38 7.83
CA ILE A 73 3.09 7.08 8.66
C ILE A 73 4.17 6.37 7.84
N GLY A 74 3.80 5.33 7.10
CA GLY A 74 4.70 4.52 6.28
C GLY A 74 5.42 5.36 5.22
N ARG A 75 4.72 6.30 4.57
CA ARG A 75 5.34 7.23 3.63
C ARG A 75 6.44 8.07 4.28
N ASN A 76 6.16 8.64 5.46
CA ASN A 76 7.15 9.46 6.18
C ASN A 76 8.38 8.63 6.61
N ILE A 77 8.19 7.35 6.94
CA ILE A 77 9.29 6.45 7.27
C ILE A 77 10.17 6.19 6.04
N VAL A 78 9.57 5.87 4.89
CA VAL A 78 10.33 5.60 3.66
C VAL A 78 11.05 6.85 3.16
N GLU A 79 10.43 8.03 3.26
CA GLU A 79 11.06 9.31 2.91
C GLU A 79 12.33 9.64 3.72
N LEU A 80 12.47 9.05 4.91
CA LEU A 80 13.64 9.24 5.76
C LEU A 80 14.85 8.39 5.31
N ILE A 81 14.61 7.30 4.58
CA ILE A 81 15.66 6.38 4.14
C ILE A 81 16.34 6.96 2.89
N PRO A 82 17.62 7.36 2.97
CA PRO A 82 18.32 7.85 1.79
C PRO A 82 18.57 6.71 0.81
N SER A 83 18.50 7.00 -0.49
CA SER A 83 18.91 6.05 -1.52
C SER A 83 20.43 5.91 -1.58
N PRO A 84 20.94 4.69 -1.83
CA PRO A 84 22.37 4.50 -2.11
C PRO A 84 22.85 5.20 -3.39
N LEU A 85 21.93 5.63 -4.26
CA LEU A 85 22.22 6.32 -5.52
C LEU A 85 21.98 7.83 -5.44
N ASP A 86 21.68 8.36 -4.25
CA ASP A 86 21.43 9.80 -4.08
C ASP A 86 22.68 10.62 -4.42
N GLY A 87 22.50 11.68 -5.21
CA GLY A 87 23.60 12.52 -5.72
C GLY A 87 24.33 11.98 -6.95
N ILE A 88 24.11 10.72 -7.35
CA ILE A 88 24.72 10.14 -8.56
C ILE A 88 24.03 10.66 -9.82
N ASN A 89 24.80 11.12 -10.81
CA ASN A 89 24.30 11.65 -12.08
C ASN A 89 23.29 12.81 -11.93
N GLY A 90 23.31 13.55 -10.81
CA GLY A 90 22.35 14.61 -10.52
C GLY A 90 20.98 14.12 -10.03
N LEU A 91 20.87 12.85 -9.65
CA LEU A 91 19.66 12.30 -9.05
C LEU A 91 19.48 12.86 -7.63
N VAL A 92 18.29 13.41 -7.38
CA VAL A 92 17.87 13.84 -6.04
C VAL A 92 16.73 12.92 -5.59
N HIS A 93 17.06 11.96 -4.73
CA HIS A 93 16.15 10.91 -4.30
C HIS A 93 14.83 11.47 -3.72
N LYS A 94 14.94 12.51 -2.88
CA LYS A 94 13.80 13.19 -2.26
C LYS A 94 12.82 13.84 -3.26
N GLN A 95 13.22 14.01 -4.52
CA GLN A 95 12.38 14.59 -5.57
C GLN A 95 11.64 13.54 -6.42
N LEU A 96 11.83 12.24 -6.16
CA LEU A 96 11.08 11.19 -6.83
C LEU A 96 9.58 11.30 -6.53
N LYS A 97 8.78 11.21 -7.60
CA LYS A 97 7.32 11.32 -7.51
C LYS A 97 6.74 10.09 -6.81
N GLU A 98 7.39 8.95 -7.01
CA GLU A 98 7.05 7.64 -6.48
C GLU A 98 7.16 7.62 -4.95
N LEU A 99 8.19 8.30 -4.42
CA LEU A 99 8.39 8.48 -2.99
C LEU A 99 7.28 9.36 -2.38
N LYS A 100 7.00 10.53 -2.99
CA LYS A 100 5.98 11.47 -2.50
C LYS A 100 4.55 10.97 -2.62
N SER A 101 4.26 10.22 -3.68
CA SER A 101 2.92 9.72 -3.97
C SER A 101 2.47 8.66 -2.96
N GLY A 102 3.38 7.79 -2.50
CA GLY A 102 3.03 6.67 -1.64
C GLY A 102 2.09 5.65 -2.30
N ALA A 103 1.91 5.72 -3.63
CA ALA A 103 1.01 4.85 -4.38
C ALA A 103 1.41 3.37 -4.26
N PHE A 104 2.71 3.06 -4.37
CA PHE A 104 3.20 1.68 -4.18
C PHE A 104 2.87 1.16 -2.78
N PHE A 105 3.08 1.98 -1.76
CA PHE A 105 2.74 1.61 -0.39
C PHE A 105 1.25 1.30 -0.23
N THR A 106 0.40 2.15 -0.79
CA THR A 106 -1.06 2.00 -0.75
C THR A 106 -1.51 0.71 -1.43
N ILE A 107 -0.96 0.40 -2.59
CA ILE A 107 -1.28 -0.84 -3.32
C ILE A 107 -0.88 -2.05 -2.47
N PHE A 108 0.36 -2.09 -2.00
CA PHE A 108 0.86 -3.23 -1.24
C PHE A 108 0.11 -3.44 0.07
N ILE A 109 -0.17 -2.37 0.83
CA ILE A 109 -0.85 -2.53 2.11
C ILE A 109 -2.27 -3.08 1.93
N ILE A 110 -3.00 -2.63 0.90
CA ILE A 110 -4.34 -3.11 0.57
C ILE A 110 -4.31 -4.58 0.14
N MET A 111 -3.30 -4.99 -0.63
CA MET A 111 -3.13 -6.39 -1.04
C MET A 111 -3.04 -7.35 0.16
N PHE A 112 -2.44 -6.92 1.27
CA PHE A 112 -2.29 -7.74 2.49
C PHE A 112 -3.52 -7.72 3.42
N GLN A 113 -4.58 -6.97 3.09
CA GLN A 113 -5.80 -6.90 3.91
C GLN A 113 -6.79 -8.02 3.59
N TYR A 114 -6.42 -9.27 3.85
CA TYR A 114 -7.24 -10.44 3.55
C TYR A 114 -8.62 -10.41 4.23
N SER A 115 -8.68 -10.07 5.53
CA SER A 115 -9.95 -10.01 6.28
C SER A 115 -10.92 -8.99 5.68
N MET A 116 -10.40 -7.86 5.18
CA MET A 116 -11.22 -6.85 4.53
C MET A 116 -11.80 -7.36 3.21
N GLN A 117 -10.98 -8.05 2.42
CA GLN A 117 -11.38 -8.63 1.14
C GLN A 117 -12.46 -9.70 1.32
N ASP A 118 -12.34 -10.55 2.35
CA ASP A 118 -13.34 -11.58 2.67
C ASP A 118 -14.71 -10.98 3.05
N LYS A 119 -14.72 -9.91 3.85
CA LYS A 119 -15.95 -9.20 4.22
C LYS A 119 -16.65 -8.59 3.01
N LEU A 120 -15.88 -7.96 2.11
CA LEU A 120 -16.41 -7.40 0.86
C LEU A 120 -16.96 -8.49 -0.07
N ALA A 121 -16.25 -9.61 -0.20
CA ALA A 121 -16.71 -10.75 -0.99
C ALA A 121 -18.03 -11.33 -0.45
N LEU A 122 -18.18 -11.42 0.87
CA LEU A 122 -19.43 -11.88 1.50
C LEU A 122 -20.60 -10.91 1.24
N ILE A 123 -20.36 -9.60 1.35
CA ILE A 123 -21.40 -8.59 1.06
C ILE A 123 -21.85 -8.71 -0.40
N LYS A 124 -20.90 -8.84 -1.34
CA LYS A 124 -21.20 -9.00 -2.77
C LYS A 124 -22.07 -10.25 -3.01
N LYS A 125 -21.64 -11.40 -2.50
CA LYS A 125 -22.37 -12.67 -2.62
C LYS A 125 -23.80 -12.60 -2.08
N ARG A 126 -24.02 -11.87 -0.98
CA ARG A 126 -25.37 -11.69 -0.40
C ARG A 126 -26.26 -10.79 -1.24
N ARG A 127 -25.69 -9.81 -1.97
CA ARG A 127 -26.47 -8.96 -2.88
C ARG A 127 -26.91 -9.73 -4.12
N GLU A 128 -26.00 -10.48 -4.75
CA GLU A 128 -26.32 -11.30 -5.92
C GLU A 128 -27.47 -12.29 -5.62
N LYS A 129 -27.40 -12.99 -4.48
CA LYS A 129 -28.48 -13.91 -4.07
C LYS A 129 -29.84 -13.23 -3.87
N ASN A 130 -29.89 -11.95 -3.53
CA ASN A 130 -31.13 -11.21 -3.33
C ASN A 130 -31.71 -10.65 -4.63
N GLU A 131 -30.92 -10.60 -5.72
CA GLU A 131 -31.38 -10.19 -7.06
C GLU A 131 -31.98 -11.37 -7.84
N ASP A 132 -31.64 -12.60 -7.46
CA ASP A 132 -32.16 -13.85 -8.04
C ASP A 132 -33.51 -14.33 -7.44
N VAL A 133 -34.14 -13.54 -6.55
CA VAL A 133 -35.41 -13.85 -5.87
C VAL A 133 -36.45 -12.77 -6.17
#